data_AF-A0A0L7LWZ4-F1
#
_entry.id   AF-A0A0L7LWZ4-F1
#
_cell.length_a   1.000
_cell.length_b   1.000
_cell.length_c   1.000
_cell.angle_alpha   90.00
_cell.angle_beta   90.00
_cell.angle_gamma   90.00
#
_symmetry.space_group_name_H-M   'P 1'
#
loop_
_entity.id
_entity.type
_entity.pdbx_description
1 polymer ?
#
loop_
_entity_poly.entity_id
_entity_poly.type
_entity_poly.pdbx_seq_one_letter_code
_entity_poly.pdbx_strand_id
1 'polypeptide(L)'
;MPNYDNDAEMKTLMQQFQDRTSQKFQEYEELMQEKRQKRKDQCDKEIQKIILKDKLEKELMDKFATLQTDIQNDAIPTCICKKSLTDKVEKNCMKCGGILGTAVPELGAIGGGLLYALNAWKPVAIEAAEKAALAEATDAAIEAGIKAVILKIEELRTFFTESQGFVDLVSIVNKSTYNNGPALLQSAKQLIGKACINPETNSTTSFYNSITYTGPSNIENFAQTGAEVYTTTFASKSVEFKAANVDMVKATYAGCHNAIIASIVAILVIVLIMVIIYLILRYRRKNKMKKKLQYIKLLQE
;
A
#
# COMPACT_ATOMS: atom_id res chain seq x y z
N MET A 1 -6.39 62.72 -43.15
CA MET A 1 -6.34 61.45 -42.40
C MET A 1 -6.24 61.84 -40.93
N PRO A 2 -7.33 61.78 -40.14
CA PRO A 2 -7.29 62.21 -38.75
C PRO A 2 -6.39 61.27 -37.97
N ASN A 3 -5.46 61.83 -37.19
CA ASN A 3 -4.48 61.08 -36.40
C ASN A 3 -5.16 60.55 -35.12
N TYR A 4 -5.59 59.28 -35.16
CA TYR A 4 -6.30 58.59 -34.08
C TYR A 4 -5.41 58.25 -32.86
N ASP A 5 -4.09 58.51 -32.92
CA ASP A 5 -3.15 58.13 -31.84
C ASP A 5 -3.19 59.04 -30.60
N ASN A 6 -3.91 60.16 -30.65
CA ASN A 6 -3.96 61.15 -29.56
C ASN A 6 -5.33 61.29 -28.87
N ASP A 7 -6.30 60.44 -29.22
CA ASP A 7 -7.59 60.41 -28.52
C ASP A 7 -7.43 59.69 -27.17
N ALA A 8 -7.66 60.42 -26.08
CA ALA A 8 -7.51 59.92 -24.72
C ALA A 8 -8.49 58.77 -24.42
N GLU A 9 -9.66 58.76 -25.06
CA GLU A 9 -10.65 57.68 -24.92
C GLU A 9 -10.20 56.41 -25.64
N MET A 10 -9.54 56.54 -26.80
CA MET A 10 -9.02 55.38 -27.54
C MET A 10 -7.86 54.70 -26.80
N LYS A 11 -6.95 55.49 -26.22
CA LYS A 11 -5.83 54.96 -25.42
C LYS A 11 -6.30 54.20 -24.19
N THR A 12 -7.32 54.71 -23.48
CA THR A 12 -7.86 54.03 -22.29
C THR A 12 -8.57 52.72 -22.65
N LEU A 13 -9.30 52.67 -23.77
CA LEU A 13 -9.90 51.43 -24.26
C LEU A 13 -8.84 50.40 -24.69
N MET A 14 -7.81 50.80 -25.44
CA MET A 14 -6.71 49.91 -25.82
C MET A 14 -6.01 49.32 -24.60
N GLN A 15 -5.76 50.13 -23.57
CA GLN A 15 -5.13 49.69 -22.34
C GLN A 15 -6.02 48.70 -21.56
N GLN A 16 -7.34 48.96 -21.45
CA GLN A 16 -8.28 48.01 -20.85
C GLN A 16 -8.38 46.68 -21.61
N PHE A 17 -8.34 46.71 -22.95
CA PHE A 17 -8.29 45.49 -23.74
C PHE A 17 -7.00 44.72 -23.51
N GLN A 18 -5.86 45.41 -23.45
CA GLN A 18 -4.56 44.80 -23.21
C GLN A 18 -4.48 44.16 -21.83
N ASP A 19 -4.96 44.84 -20.79
CA ASP A 19 -5.01 44.33 -19.41
C ASP A 19 -5.91 43.10 -19.29
N ARG A 20 -7.14 43.16 -19.83
CA ARG A 20 -8.07 42.01 -19.84
C ARG A 20 -7.52 40.82 -20.63
N THR A 21 -6.84 41.10 -21.74
CA THR A 21 -6.23 40.07 -22.58
C THR A 21 -5.06 39.41 -21.85
N SER A 22 -4.21 40.20 -21.18
CA SER A 22 -3.09 39.70 -20.38
C SER A 22 -3.56 38.85 -19.20
N GLN A 23 -4.62 39.27 -18.51
CA GLN A 23 -5.18 38.53 -17.39
C GLN A 23 -5.74 37.16 -17.84
N LYS A 24 -6.45 37.11 -18.97
CA LYS A 24 -6.93 35.84 -19.52
C LYS A 24 -5.81 34.90 -19.96
N PHE A 25 -4.69 35.44 -20.45
CA PHE A 25 -3.53 34.61 -20.80
C PHE A 25 -2.89 33.99 -19.57
N GLN A 26 -2.75 34.75 -18.47
CA GLN A 26 -2.23 34.22 -17.20
C GLN A 26 -3.15 33.14 -16.62
N GLU A 27 -4.46 33.37 -16.58
CA GLU A 27 -5.44 32.35 -16.12
C GLU A 27 -5.40 31.08 -16.99
N TYR A 28 -5.24 31.22 -18.31
CA TYR A 28 -5.17 30.07 -19.21
C TYR A 28 -3.86 29.28 -19.02
N GLU A 29 -2.75 29.96 -18.74
CA GLU A 29 -1.46 29.34 -18.48
C GLU A 29 -1.44 28.59 -17.15
N GLU A 30 -1.99 29.18 -16.08
CA GLU A 30 -2.14 28.52 -14.78
C GLU A 30 -3.03 27.27 -14.87
N LEU A 31 -4.19 27.35 -15.53
CA LEU A 31 -5.07 26.20 -15.75
C LEU A 31 -4.39 25.11 -16.58
N MET A 32 -3.57 25.49 -17.56
CA MET A 32 -2.81 24.55 -18.37
C MET A 32 -1.70 23.87 -17.56
N GLN A 33 -1.01 24.61 -16.68
CA GLN A 33 0.00 24.06 -15.79
C GLN A 33 -0.62 23.10 -14.77
N GLU A 34 -1.75 23.47 -14.14
CA GLU A 34 -2.45 22.62 -13.17
C GLU A 34 -2.92 21.30 -13.81
N LYS A 35 -3.50 21.35 -15.01
CA LYS A 35 -3.92 20.15 -15.77
C LYS A 35 -2.73 19.31 -16.24
N ARG A 36 -1.56 19.90 -16.47
CA ARG A 36 -0.32 19.16 -16.76
C ARG A 36 0.24 18.49 -15.51
N GLN A 37 0.23 19.17 -14.38
CA GLN A 37 0.69 18.63 -13.10
C GLN A 37 -0.17 17.43 -12.67
N LYS A 38 -1.50 17.57 -12.69
CA LYS A 38 -2.43 16.47 -12.39
C LYS A 38 -2.21 15.23 -13.27
N ARG A 39 -1.89 15.42 -14.56
CA ARG A 39 -1.60 14.30 -15.48
C ARG A 39 -0.24 13.66 -15.21
N LYS A 40 0.78 14.43 -14.83
CA LYS A 40 2.08 13.89 -14.39
C LYS A 40 1.92 13.07 -13.12
N ASP A 41 1.24 13.60 -12.11
CA ASP A 41 1.02 12.91 -10.83
C ASP A 41 0.21 11.61 -11.02
N GLN A 42 -0.78 11.61 -11.93
CA GLN A 42 -1.51 10.39 -12.31
C GLN A 42 -0.60 9.37 -13.00
N CYS A 43 0.24 9.82 -13.94
CA CYS A 43 1.18 8.94 -14.64
C CYS A 43 2.22 8.34 -13.69
N ASP A 44 2.80 9.13 -12.79
CA ASP A 44 3.76 8.67 -11.78
C ASP A 44 3.11 7.66 -10.83
N LYS A 45 1.84 7.89 -10.45
CA LYS A 45 1.07 6.95 -9.63
C LYS A 45 0.78 5.63 -10.35
N GLU A 46 0.50 5.68 -11.65
CA GLU A 46 0.31 4.48 -12.47
C GLU A 46 1.62 3.73 -12.71
N ILE A 47 2.72 4.44 -12.94
CA ILE A 47 4.07 3.85 -13.06
C ILE A 47 4.48 3.16 -11.76
N GLN A 48 4.27 3.79 -10.59
CA GLN A 48 4.55 3.13 -9.30
C GLN A 48 3.69 1.87 -9.10
N LYS A 49 2.43 1.88 -9.52
CA LYS A 49 1.58 0.68 -9.48
C LYS A 49 2.10 -0.42 -10.40
N ILE A 50 2.56 -0.08 -11.61
CA ILE A 50 3.15 -1.04 -12.56
C ILE A 50 4.43 -1.64 -11.98
N ILE A 51 5.34 -0.82 -11.43
CA ILE A 51 6.58 -1.30 -10.81
C ILE A 51 6.30 -2.23 -9.62
N LEU A 52 5.35 -1.88 -8.74
CA LEU A 52 4.96 -2.74 -7.62
C LEU A 52 4.33 -4.04 -8.11
N LYS A 53 3.53 -4.00 -9.18
CA LYS A 53 2.91 -5.18 -9.77
C LYS A 53 3.95 -6.11 -10.40
N ASP A 54 4.89 -5.57 -11.17
CA ASP A 54 6.00 -6.33 -11.77
C ASP A 54 6.89 -6.98 -10.69
N LYS A 55 7.14 -6.27 -9.58
CA LYS A 55 7.93 -6.81 -8.46
C LYS A 55 7.23 -8.01 -7.80
N LEU A 56 5.91 -7.91 -7.59
CA LEU A 56 5.10 -9.01 -7.06
C LEU A 56 4.99 -10.18 -8.05
N GLU A 57 4.80 -9.91 -9.34
CA GLU A 57 4.75 -10.94 -10.39
C GLU A 57 6.09 -11.69 -10.51
N LYS A 58 7.22 -10.98 -10.38
CA LYS A 58 8.56 -11.59 -10.38
C LYS A 58 8.79 -12.47 -9.14
N GLU A 59 8.43 -12.00 -7.95
CA GLU A 59 8.50 -12.81 -6.72
C GLU A 59 7.58 -14.05 -6.78
N LEU A 60 6.42 -13.93 -7.44
CA LEU A 60 5.51 -15.05 -7.68
C LEU A 60 6.09 -16.07 -8.67
N MET A 61 6.65 -15.61 -9.78
CA MET A 61 7.28 -16.49 -10.78
C MET A 61 8.46 -17.26 -10.21
N ASP A 62 9.34 -16.62 -9.42
CA ASP A 62 10.46 -17.31 -8.78
C ASP A 62 9.98 -18.42 -7.84
N LYS A 63 8.91 -18.18 -7.08
CA LYS A 63 8.30 -19.20 -6.21
C LYS A 63 7.64 -20.34 -7.00
N PHE A 64 6.97 -20.03 -8.11
CA PHE A 64 6.38 -21.05 -8.98
C PHE A 64 7.46 -21.89 -9.68
N ALA A 65 8.57 -21.29 -10.12
CA ALA A 65 9.68 -22.02 -10.74
C ALA A 65 10.34 -23.00 -9.75
N THR A 66 10.53 -22.60 -8.49
CA THR A 66 11.04 -23.51 -7.44
C THR A 66 10.09 -24.66 -7.12
N LEU A 67 8.77 -24.44 -7.19
CA LEU A 67 7.76 -25.49 -6.98
C LEU A 67 7.65 -26.44 -8.19
N GLN A 68 7.99 -25.97 -9.39
CA GLN A 68 7.91 -26.78 -10.62
C GLN A 68 9.11 -27.72 -10.78
N THR A 69 10.28 -27.36 -10.25
CA THR A 69 11.45 -28.26 -10.18
C THR A 69 11.23 -29.46 -9.28
N ASP A 70 10.38 -29.36 -8.26
CA ASP A 70 10.03 -30.50 -7.39
C ASP A 70 9.02 -31.48 -8.02
N ILE A 71 8.47 -31.17 -9.21
CA ILE A 71 7.38 -31.93 -9.84
C ILE A 71 7.77 -32.54 -11.20
N GLN A 72 8.95 -32.26 -11.77
CA GLN A 72 9.32 -32.78 -13.08
C GLN A 72 10.30 -33.98 -13.02
N ASN A 73 9.74 -35.16 -13.29
CA ASN A 73 10.04 -35.92 -14.52
C ASN A 73 10.85 -37.23 -14.45
N ASP A 74 10.53 -38.17 -13.55
CA ASP A 74 11.12 -39.53 -13.57
C ASP A 74 10.10 -40.69 -13.75
N ALA A 75 8.82 -40.44 -14.00
CA ALA A 75 7.85 -41.55 -14.03
C ALA A 75 6.70 -41.43 -15.04
N ILE A 76 6.97 -41.17 -16.32
CA ILE A 76 6.03 -41.57 -17.40
C ILE A 76 6.81 -42.10 -18.60
N PRO A 77 6.83 -43.42 -18.86
CA PRO A 77 7.50 -43.98 -20.02
C PRO A 77 6.75 -43.61 -21.30
N THR A 78 7.46 -42.98 -22.23
CA THR A 78 7.02 -42.63 -23.58
C THR A 78 6.67 -43.89 -24.38
N CYS A 79 5.38 -44.16 -24.57
CA CYS A 79 4.90 -45.19 -25.50
C CYS A 79 4.97 -44.66 -26.94
N ILE A 80 5.82 -45.32 -27.72
CA ILE A 80 6.00 -45.15 -29.15
C ILE A 80 4.77 -45.71 -29.89
N CYS A 81 4.10 -44.90 -30.72
CA CYS A 81 3.19 -45.41 -31.75
C CYS A 81 3.36 -44.64 -33.07
N LYS A 82 3.98 -45.35 -34.01
CA LYS A 82 4.33 -44.96 -35.37
C LYS A 82 3.19 -45.34 -36.32
N LYS A 83 2.61 -44.35 -37.04
CA LYS A 83 1.70 -44.40 -38.23
C LYS A 83 0.40 -45.23 -38.03
N SER A 84 -0.82 -44.77 -38.32
CA SER A 84 -1.35 -44.08 -39.51
C SER A 84 -2.74 -43.46 -39.20
N LEU A 85 -2.93 -42.15 -39.44
CA LEU A 85 -4.10 -41.35 -39.03
C LEU A 85 -4.96 -40.86 -40.22
N THR A 86 -5.52 -41.75 -41.03
CA THR A 86 -6.52 -41.32 -42.03
C THR A 86 -7.82 -42.13 -42.04
N ASP A 87 -7.84 -43.36 -41.49
CA ASP A 87 -9.03 -44.22 -41.55
C ASP A 87 -9.72 -44.52 -40.20
N LYS A 88 -9.33 -43.85 -39.11
CA LYS A 88 -9.84 -44.15 -37.75
C LYS A 88 -10.46 -42.97 -36.98
N VAL A 89 -10.56 -41.80 -37.61
CA VAL A 89 -11.04 -40.57 -36.94
C VAL A 89 -12.56 -40.59 -36.72
N GLU A 90 -13.34 -41.36 -37.50
CA GLU A 90 -14.80 -41.30 -37.42
C GLU A 90 -15.42 -42.21 -36.33
N LYS A 91 -14.68 -43.22 -35.82
CA LYS A 91 -15.17 -44.09 -34.73
C LYS A 91 -14.69 -43.68 -33.33
N ASN A 92 -13.57 -42.96 -33.21
CA ASN A 92 -13.04 -42.55 -31.90
C ASN A 92 -13.54 -41.18 -31.40
N CYS A 93 -14.12 -40.34 -32.26
CA CYS A 93 -14.71 -39.06 -31.83
C CYS A 93 -15.98 -39.25 -30.95
N MET A 94 -16.55 -40.46 -30.90
CA MET A 94 -17.65 -40.81 -29.99
C MET A 94 -17.17 -41.26 -28.60
N LYS A 95 -15.87 -41.53 -28.41
CA LYS A 95 -15.28 -41.80 -27.09
C LYS A 95 -14.64 -40.57 -26.44
N CYS A 96 -14.27 -39.54 -27.21
CA CYS A 96 -13.76 -38.28 -26.64
C CYS A 96 -14.83 -37.43 -25.94
N GLY A 97 -16.12 -37.65 -26.22
CA GLY A 97 -17.21 -37.06 -25.43
C GLY A 97 -17.34 -37.62 -24.01
N GLY A 98 -16.67 -38.75 -23.71
CA GLY A 98 -16.57 -39.32 -22.35
C GLY A 98 -15.37 -38.80 -21.56
N ILE A 99 -14.38 -38.19 -22.22
CA ILE A 99 -13.17 -37.66 -21.56
C ILE A 99 -13.37 -36.20 -21.13
N LEU A 100 -14.32 -35.47 -21.75
CA LEU A 100 -14.75 -34.16 -21.24
C LEU A 100 -15.49 -34.25 -19.88
N GLY A 101 -15.86 -35.46 -19.43
CA GLY A 101 -16.36 -35.70 -18.08
C GLY A 101 -15.28 -36.09 -17.06
N THR A 102 -14.06 -36.41 -17.51
CA THR A 102 -12.98 -36.93 -16.64
C THR A 102 -11.67 -36.15 -16.70
N ALA A 103 -11.52 -35.23 -17.67
CA ALA A 103 -10.35 -34.35 -17.83
C ALA A 103 -10.67 -32.87 -17.55
N VAL A 104 -11.60 -32.58 -16.63
CA VAL A 104 -11.77 -31.25 -16.00
C VAL A 104 -11.20 -31.16 -14.56
N PRO A 105 -10.18 -31.92 -14.11
CA PRO A 105 -9.49 -31.56 -12.86
C PRO A 105 -8.66 -30.28 -12.96
N GLU A 106 -8.08 -29.98 -14.13
CA GLU A 106 -7.02 -28.95 -14.22
C GLU A 106 -7.54 -27.50 -14.30
N LEU A 107 -8.72 -27.26 -14.89
CA LEU A 107 -9.32 -25.91 -14.90
C LEU A 107 -9.92 -25.52 -13.54
N GLY A 108 -10.37 -26.49 -12.73
CA GLY A 108 -10.75 -26.28 -11.33
C GLY A 108 -9.56 -26.07 -10.40
N ALA A 109 -8.40 -26.67 -10.73
CA ALA A 109 -7.18 -26.57 -9.95
C ALA A 109 -6.51 -25.19 -10.04
N ILE A 110 -6.62 -24.48 -11.17
CA ILE A 110 -6.02 -23.13 -11.31
C ILE A 110 -6.76 -22.11 -10.43
N GLY A 111 -8.09 -22.15 -10.40
CA GLY A 111 -8.89 -21.28 -9.52
C GLY A 111 -8.73 -21.62 -8.05
N GLY A 112 -8.71 -22.92 -7.70
CA GLY A 112 -8.52 -23.38 -6.32
C GLY A 112 -7.12 -23.12 -5.77
N GLY A 113 -6.08 -23.29 -6.58
CA GLY A 113 -4.68 -23.05 -6.20
C GLY A 113 -4.40 -21.56 -5.93
N LEU A 114 -4.94 -20.67 -6.77
CA LEU A 114 -4.85 -19.22 -6.55
C LEU A 114 -5.61 -18.80 -5.29
N LEU A 115 -6.81 -19.35 -5.06
CA LEU A 115 -7.59 -19.07 -3.86
C LEU A 115 -6.88 -19.54 -2.58
N TYR A 116 -6.26 -20.72 -2.62
CA TYR A 116 -5.50 -21.29 -1.52
C TYR A 116 -4.26 -20.44 -1.18
N ALA A 117 -3.50 -20.02 -2.19
CA ALA A 117 -2.36 -19.13 -2.00
C ALA A 117 -2.77 -17.77 -1.42
N LEU A 118 -3.90 -17.22 -1.86
CA LEU A 118 -4.43 -15.95 -1.36
C LEU A 118 -4.91 -16.05 0.10
N ASN A 119 -5.50 -17.17 0.47
CA ASN A 119 -5.88 -17.48 1.86
C ASN A 119 -4.65 -17.65 2.77
N ALA A 120 -3.57 -18.25 2.28
CA ALA A 120 -2.31 -18.37 3.00
C ALA A 120 -1.58 -17.02 3.14
N TRP A 121 -1.71 -16.13 2.16
CA TRP A 121 -1.10 -14.79 2.19
C TRP A 121 -1.78 -13.84 3.19
N LYS A 122 -3.10 -13.90 3.31
CA LYS A 122 -3.89 -13.00 4.18
C LYS A 122 -3.36 -12.88 5.62
N PRO A 123 -3.14 -13.97 6.40
CA PRO A 123 -2.64 -13.84 7.76
C PRO A 123 -1.22 -13.28 7.83
N VAL A 124 -0.34 -13.65 6.88
CA VAL A 124 1.04 -13.15 6.81
C VAL A 124 1.07 -11.64 6.51
N ALA A 125 0.22 -11.20 5.60
CA ALA A 125 0.09 -9.79 5.26
C ALA A 125 -0.48 -8.95 6.43
N ILE A 126 -1.44 -9.50 7.18
CA ILE A 126 -1.98 -8.87 8.39
C ILE A 126 -0.90 -8.77 9.47
N GLU A 127 -0.14 -9.84 9.70
CA GLU A 127 0.96 -9.82 10.69
C GLU A 127 2.04 -8.79 10.33
N ALA A 128 2.42 -8.71 9.06
CA ALA A 128 3.37 -7.71 8.57
C ALA A 128 2.82 -6.28 8.73
N ALA A 129 1.54 -6.07 8.43
CA ALA A 129 0.86 -4.79 8.59
C ALA A 129 0.76 -4.36 10.07
N GLU A 130 0.47 -5.30 10.98
CA GLU A 130 0.45 -5.02 12.42
C GLU A 130 1.84 -4.67 12.97
N LYS A 131 2.90 -5.35 12.51
CA LYS A 131 4.28 -5.02 12.88
C LYS A 131 4.68 -3.62 12.40
N ALA A 132 4.35 -3.29 11.15
CA ALA A 132 4.58 -1.94 10.61
C ALA A 132 3.81 -0.87 11.39
N ALA A 133 2.54 -1.12 11.70
CA ALA A 133 1.71 -0.22 12.50
C ALA A 133 2.29 0.03 13.91
N LEU A 134 2.81 -1.02 14.56
CA LEU A 134 3.43 -0.90 15.88
C LEU A 134 4.73 -0.10 15.84
N ALA A 135 5.54 -0.27 14.78
CA ALA A 135 6.76 0.53 14.60
C ALA A 135 6.42 2.02 14.44
N GLU A 136 5.46 2.35 13.56
CA GLU A 136 5.01 3.73 13.35
C GLU A 136 4.40 4.35 14.62
N ALA A 137 3.60 3.58 15.37
CA ALA A 137 3.05 4.02 16.65
C ALA A 137 4.15 4.27 17.71
N THR A 138 5.21 3.45 17.70
CA THR A 138 6.35 3.62 18.60
C THR A 138 7.11 4.91 18.29
N ASP A 139 7.38 5.19 17.02
CA ASP A 139 8.10 6.40 16.60
C ASP A 139 7.29 7.66 16.93
N ALA A 140 5.98 7.66 16.64
CA ALA A 140 5.08 8.76 17.01
C ALA A 140 5.01 8.99 18.53
N ALA A 141 4.98 7.91 19.31
CA ALA A 141 4.95 8.00 20.78
C ALA A 141 6.28 8.51 21.36
N ILE A 142 7.43 8.14 20.78
CA ILE A 142 8.74 8.67 21.17
C ILE A 142 8.80 10.17 20.90
N GLU A 143 8.37 10.62 19.73
CA GLU A 143 8.35 12.04 19.36
C GLU A 143 7.48 12.84 20.33
N ALA A 144 6.27 12.34 20.64
CA ALA A 144 5.37 12.97 21.60
C ALA A 144 5.96 13.03 23.01
N GLY A 145 6.58 11.94 23.47
CA GLY A 145 7.25 11.87 24.78
C GLY A 145 8.41 12.86 24.89
N ILE A 146 9.28 12.94 23.87
CA ILE A 146 10.37 13.91 23.79
C ILE A 146 9.82 15.34 23.85
N LYS A 147 8.80 15.64 23.04
CA LYS A 147 8.19 16.98 23.00
C LYS A 147 7.60 17.40 24.35
N ALA A 148 6.99 16.48 25.08
CA ALA A 148 6.45 16.75 26.41
C ALA A 148 7.54 17.13 27.42
N VAL A 149 8.69 16.44 27.40
CA VAL A 149 9.83 16.78 28.25
C VAL A 149 10.42 18.13 27.88
N ILE A 150 10.55 18.43 26.59
CA ILE A 150 11.03 19.73 26.11
C ILE A 150 10.14 20.88 26.62
N LEU A 151 8.81 20.73 26.54
CA LEU A 151 7.88 21.73 27.07
C LEU A 151 8.07 21.96 28.57
N LYS A 152 8.31 20.90 29.35
CA LYS A 152 8.61 21.04 30.79
C LYS A 152 9.93 21.76 31.06
N ILE A 153 10.94 21.56 30.23
CA ILE A 153 12.21 22.30 30.33
C ILE A 153 12.01 23.77 29.91
N GLU A 154 11.19 24.04 28.90
CA GLU A 154 10.83 25.41 28.51
C GLU A 154 10.05 26.14 29.60
N GLU A 155 9.19 25.44 30.36
CA GLU A 155 8.55 26.01 31.56
C GLU A 155 9.61 26.51 32.56
N LEU A 156 10.71 25.79 32.77
CA LEU A 156 11.80 26.24 33.66
C LEU A 156 12.43 27.57 33.24
N ARG A 157 12.48 27.86 31.94
CA ARG A 157 12.99 29.14 31.42
C ARG A 157 12.17 30.34 31.94
N THR A 158 10.90 30.12 32.27
CA THR A 158 10.04 31.18 32.83
C THR A 158 10.25 31.39 34.33
N PHE A 159 10.75 30.38 35.04
CA PHE A 159 10.97 30.43 36.49
C PHE A 159 12.39 30.86 36.87
N PHE A 160 13.37 30.58 36.01
CA PHE A 160 14.78 30.83 36.29
C PHE A 160 15.38 31.87 35.36
N THR A 161 16.10 32.83 35.95
CA THR A 161 16.86 33.86 35.24
C THR A 161 18.33 33.46 35.09
N GLU A 162 19.06 34.12 34.18
CA GLU A 162 20.51 33.90 34.03
C GLU A 162 21.28 34.13 35.35
N SER A 163 20.86 35.11 36.16
CA SER A 163 21.42 35.36 37.50
C SER A 163 21.25 34.19 38.48
N GLN A 164 20.31 33.28 38.21
CA GLN A 164 20.09 32.07 39.03
C GLN A 164 20.84 30.84 38.49
N GLY A 165 21.70 31.03 37.48
CA GLY A 165 22.50 29.97 36.87
C GLY A 165 21.71 29.06 35.94
N PHE A 166 20.70 29.60 35.24
CA PHE A 166 19.91 28.86 34.26
C PHE A 166 20.80 28.33 33.12
N VAL A 167 20.60 27.05 32.78
CA VAL A 167 21.24 26.39 31.64
C VAL A 167 20.16 25.72 30.82
N ASP A 168 20.19 25.92 29.50
CA ASP A 168 19.23 25.29 28.60
C ASP A 168 19.48 23.77 28.49
N LEU A 169 18.50 22.98 28.92
CA LEU A 169 18.58 21.52 28.95
C LEU A 169 17.85 20.87 27.76
N VAL A 170 17.37 21.61 26.77
CA VAL A 170 16.66 21.01 25.62
C VAL A 170 17.55 20.03 24.86
N SER A 171 18.86 20.31 24.76
CA SER A 171 19.82 19.49 24.02
C SER A 171 20.04 18.08 24.60
N ILE A 172 19.72 17.83 25.87
CA ILE A 172 19.89 16.52 26.50
C ILE A 172 18.68 15.61 26.32
N VAL A 173 17.55 16.13 25.84
CA VAL A 173 16.34 15.34 25.62
C VAL A 173 16.47 14.57 24.30
N ASN A 174 16.53 13.25 24.40
CA ASN A 174 16.62 12.35 23.26
C ASN A 174 15.88 11.04 23.55
N LYS A 175 15.90 10.10 22.60
CA LYS A 175 15.24 8.79 22.70
C LYS A 175 15.64 7.95 23.91
N SER A 176 16.82 8.20 24.52
CA SER A 176 17.30 7.47 25.70
C SER A 176 17.01 8.15 27.04
N THR A 177 16.70 9.45 27.04
CA THR A 177 16.54 10.26 28.25
C THR A 177 15.11 10.69 28.53
N TYR A 178 14.24 10.77 27.50
CA TYR A 178 12.88 11.31 27.65
C TYR A 178 11.97 10.53 28.61
N ASN A 179 12.25 9.25 28.84
CA ASN A 179 11.48 8.36 29.72
C ASN A 179 12.32 7.80 30.88
N ASN A 180 13.54 8.31 31.08
CA ASN A 180 14.47 7.81 32.08
C ASN A 180 14.98 8.97 32.93
N GLY A 181 14.35 9.17 34.08
CA GLY A 181 14.68 10.26 35.01
C GLY A 181 16.15 10.28 35.43
N PRO A 182 16.71 9.17 35.93
CA PRO A 182 18.14 9.12 36.29
C PRO A 182 19.08 9.46 35.13
N ALA A 183 18.81 8.97 33.92
CA ALA A 183 19.63 9.27 32.74
C ALA A 183 19.52 10.74 32.31
N LEU A 184 18.33 11.32 32.40
CA LEU A 184 18.08 12.73 32.11
C LEU A 184 18.80 13.63 33.14
N LEU A 185 18.71 13.28 34.43
CA LEU A 185 19.43 14.00 35.49
C LEU A 185 20.95 13.90 35.33
N GLN A 186 21.47 12.72 34.98
CA GLN A 186 22.90 12.54 34.73
C GLN A 186 23.36 13.40 33.55
N SER A 187 22.59 13.42 32.46
CA SER A 187 22.89 14.25 31.29
C SER A 187 22.84 15.75 31.62
N ALA A 188 21.88 16.17 32.45
CA ALA A 188 21.79 17.55 32.95
C ALA A 188 23.02 17.94 33.79
N LYS A 189 23.43 17.07 34.73
CA LYS A 189 24.63 17.31 35.55
C LYS A 189 25.89 17.45 34.70
N GLN A 190 26.04 16.63 33.66
CA GLN A 190 27.17 16.72 32.73
C GLN A 190 27.15 18.01 31.92
N LEU A 191 25.99 18.41 31.40
CA LEU A 191 25.85 19.63 30.60
C LEU A 191 26.11 20.89 31.44
N ILE A 192 25.58 20.94 32.66
CA ILE A 192 25.77 22.09 33.57
C ILE A 192 27.24 22.19 34.00
N GLY A 193 27.89 21.06 34.27
CA GLY A 193 29.32 21.02 34.61
C GLY A 193 29.66 21.96 35.77
N LYS A 194 30.61 22.88 35.55
CA LYS A 194 31.05 23.86 36.57
C LYS A 194 30.08 25.03 36.78
N ALA A 195 29.11 25.23 35.89
CA ALA A 195 28.11 26.30 36.02
C ALA A 195 27.13 26.04 37.17
N CYS A 196 27.20 24.87 37.82
CA CYS A 196 26.41 24.57 39.01
C CYS A 196 26.87 25.32 40.26
N ILE A 197 28.06 25.94 40.26
CA ILE A 197 28.61 26.69 41.41
C ILE A 197 28.57 28.18 41.10
N ASN A 198 28.01 28.97 42.02
CA ASN A 198 28.10 30.43 41.96
C ASN A 198 29.50 30.87 42.41
N PRO A 199 30.26 31.61 41.58
CA PRO A 199 31.63 32.02 41.90
C PRO A 199 31.71 33.03 43.06
N GLU A 200 30.65 33.77 43.34
CA GLU A 200 30.63 34.80 44.40
C GLU A 200 30.39 34.19 45.78
N THR A 201 29.51 33.20 45.86
CA THR A 201 29.10 32.57 47.12
C THR A 201 29.74 31.20 47.37
N ASN A 202 30.42 30.64 46.36
CA ASN A 202 30.95 29.28 46.35
C ASN A 202 29.91 28.20 46.71
N SER A 203 28.62 28.49 46.44
CA SER A 203 27.48 27.61 46.72
C SER A 203 26.84 27.12 45.43
N THR A 204 26.05 26.04 45.49
CA THR A 204 25.30 25.58 44.31
C THR A 204 24.25 26.60 43.86
N THR A 205 24.02 26.69 42.56
CA THR A 205 23.04 27.60 41.98
C THR A 205 21.61 27.18 42.32
N SER A 206 20.70 28.16 42.40
CA SER A 206 19.28 27.90 42.67
C SER A 206 18.71 26.94 41.62
N PHE A 207 19.02 27.17 40.33
CA PHE A 207 18.63 26.29 39.24
C PHE A 207 19.10 24.84 39.43
N TYR A 208 20.39 24.64 39.73
CA TYR A 208 20.95 23.31 39.94
C TYR A 208 20.27 22.59 41.11
N ASN A 209 20.01 23.28 42.21
CA ASN A 209 19.33 22.70 43.35
C ASN A 209 17.88 22.31 42.99
N SER A 210 17.15 23.16 42.27
CA SER A 210 15.76 22.91 41.89
C SER A 210 15.57 21.71 40.96
N ILE A 211 16.50 21.47 40.04
CA ILE A 211 16.41 20.31 39.13
C ILE A 211 16.89 19.00 39.77
N THR A 212 17.72 19.07 40.81
CA THR A 212 18.38 17.91 41.43
C THR A 212 17.65 17.38 42.66
N TYR A 213 17.08 18.27 43.48
CA TYR A 213 16.35 17.90 44.68
C TYR A 213 14.87 17.66 44.37
N THR A 214 14.20 16.92 45.26
CA THR A 214 12.77 16.60 45.12
C THR A 214 11.92 17.85 45.16
N GLY A 215 11.09 18.05 44.12
CA GLY A 215 10.26 19.25 43.96
C GLY A 215 9.56 19.31 42.60
N PRO A 216 8.73 20.33 42.34
CA PRO A 216 7.99 20.47 41.08
C PRO A 216 8.90 20.68 39.86
N SER A 217 10.11 21.22 40.06
CA SER A 217 11.12 21.45 39.03
C SER A 217 12.11 20.29 38.89
N ASN A 218 11.91 19.18 39.60
CA ASN A 218 12.80 18.04 39.53
C ASN A 218 12.75 17.42 38.13
N ILE A 219 13.92 17.27 37.52
CA ILE A 219 14.02 16.84 36.13
C ILE A 219 13.63 15.36 35.92
N GLU A 220 13.71 14.52 36.96
CA GLU A 220 13.26 13.14 36.89
C GLU A 220 11.74 13.05 36.72
N ASN A 221 10.98 13.98 37.30
CA ASN A 221 9.53 14.09 37.11
C ASN A 221 9.17 14.46 35.67
N PHE A 222 10.06 15.17 34.96
CA PHE A 222 9.83 15.49 33.55
C PHE A 222 9.93 14.24 32.69
N ALA A 223 10.90 13.36 32.98
CA ALA A 223 11.00 12.08 32.31
C ALA A 223 9.78 11.18 32.59
N GLN A 224 9.20 11.26 33.80
CA GLN A 224 7.92 10.60 34.08
C GLN A 224 6.79 11.14 33.19
N THR A 225 6.71 12.46 33.01
CA THR A 225 5.75 13.09 32.08
C THR A 225 5.96 12.58 30.65
N GLY A 226 7.21 12.48 30.19
CA GLY A 226 7.54 11.92 28.88
C GLY A 226 7.12 10.46 28.72
N ALA A 227 7.28 9.64 29.77
CA ALA A 227 6.84 8.25 29.79
C ALA A 227 5.31 8.11 29.77
N GLU A 228 4.59 8.96 30.50
CA GLU A 228 3.12 8.98 30.50
C GLU A 228 2.56 9.41 29.14
N VAL A 229 3.13 10.45 28.52
CA VAL A 229 2.74 10.86 27.17
C VAL A 229 3.07 9.79 26.14
N TYR A 230 4.19 9.09 26.28
CA TYR A 230 4.52 7.94 25.43
C TYR A 230 3.48 6.83 25.55
N THR A 231 3.14 6.40 26.76
CA THR A 231 2.20 5.27 26.96
C THR A 231 0.80 5.59 26.44
N THR A 232 0.31 6.81 26.68
CA THR A 232 -0.99 7.26 26.17
C THR A 232 -1.01 7.42 24.65
N THR A 233 0.03 8.03 24.07
CA THR A 233 0.16 8.20 22.61
C THR A 233 0.31 6.85 21.91
N PHE A 234 1.13 5.95 22.44
CA PHE A 234 1.32 4.61 21.90
C PHE A 234 0.03 3.80 21.93
N ALA A 235 -0.72 3.85 23.04
CA ALA A 235 -2.01 3.16 23.15
C ALA A 235 -3.01 3.67 22.11
N SER A 236 -3.09 4.98 21.89
CA SER A 236 -3.98 5.58 20.88
C SER A 236 -3.54 5.25 19.45
N LYS A 237 -2.27 5.50 19.13
CA LYS A 237 -1.73 5.34 17.77
C LYS A 237 -1.61 3.90 17.33
N SER A 238 -1.31 2.98 18.25
CA SER A 238 -1.26 1.56 17.93
C SER A 238 -2.62 1.01 17.49
N VAL A 239 -3.73 1.48 18.09
CA VAL A 239 -5.08 1.10 17.67
C VAL A 239 -5.42 1.70 16.31
N GLU A 240 -5.16 3.00 16.13
CA GLU A 240 -5.42 3.73 14.88
C GLU A 240 -4.67 3.11 13.69
N PHE A 241 -3.36 2.94 13.81
CA PHE A 241 -2.52 2.42 12.73
C PHE A 241 -2.77 0.94 12.47
N LYS A 242 -3.04 0.12 13.49
CA LYS A 242 -3.41 -1.29 13.27
C LYS A 242 -4.71 -1.38 12.49
N ALA A 243 -5.74 -0.63 12.88
CA ALA A 243 -7.01 -0.62 12.17
C ALA A 243 -6.81 -0.20 10.71
N ALA A 244 -6.14 0.92 10.47
CA ALA A 244 -5.90 1.44 9.12
C ALA A 244 -5.12 0.45 8.23
N ASN A 245 -4.02 -0.12 8.74
CA ASN A 245 -3.16 -1.02 7.97
C ASN A 245 -3.84 -2.39 7.73
N VAL A 246 -4.55 -2.93 8.72
CA VAL A 246 -5.31 -4.18 8.56
C VAL A 246 -6.47 -3.98 7.58
N ASP A 247 -7.16 -2.85 7.62
CA ASP A 247 -8.27 -2.57 6.71
C ASP A 247 -7.78 -2.37 5.27
N MET A 248 -6.61 -1.76 5.07
CA MET A 248 -5.93 -1.72 3.76
C MET A 248 -5.63 -3.13 3.22
N VAL A 249 -5.11 -4.03 4.07
CA VAL A 249 -4.86 -5.44 3.68
C VAL A 249 -6.17 -6.15 3.33
N LYS A 250 -7.23 -5.98 4.13
CA LYS A 250 -8.56 -6.56 3.84
C LYS A 250 -9.15 -6.01 2.54
N ALA A 251 -9.04 -4.72 2.28
CA ALA A 251 -9.52 -4.10 1.04
C ALA A 251 -8.78 -4.66 -0.19
N THR A 252 -7.46 -4.82 -0.07
CA THR A 252 -6.63 -5.43 -1.13
C THR A 252 -7.03 -6.89 -1.36
N TYR A 253 -7.19 -7.67 -0.29
CA TYR A 253 -7.67 -9.05 -0.35
C TYR A 253 -9.05 -9.15 -1.03
N ALA A 254 -9.99 -8.28 -0.66
CA ALA A 254 -11.33 -8.25 -1.26
C ALA A 254 -11.28 -7.94 -2.75
N GLY A 255 -10.41 -7.01 -3.17
CA GLY A 255 -10.17 -6.71 -4.58
C GLY A 255 -9.65 -7.92 -5.35
N CYS A 256 -8.63 -8.61 -4.83
CA CYS A 256 -8.10 -9.83 -5.44
C CYS A 256 -9.14 -10.96 -5.49
N HIS A 257 -9.91 -11.14 -4.43
CA HIS A 257 -10.95 -12.16 -4.36
C HIS A 257 -12.04 -11.92 -5.41
N ASN A 258 -12.50 -10.67 -5.56
CA ASN A 258 -13.48 -10.30 -6.59
C ASN A 258 -12.95 -10.55 -8.01
N ALA A 259 -11.67 -10.25 -8.27
CA ALA A 259 -11.05 -10.52 -9.56
C ALA A 259 -11.00 -12.02 -9.88
N ILE A 260 -10.68 -12.87 -8.88
CA ILE A 260 -10.68 -14.33 -9.05
C ILE A 260 -12.10 -14.84 -9.34
N ILE A 261 -13.11 -14.38 -8.59
CA ILE A 261 -14.52 -14.76 -8.82
C ILE A 261 -14.95 -14.37 -10.25
N ALA A 262 -14.66 -13.14 -10.68
CA ALA A 262 -15.00 -12.68 -12.02
C ALA A 262 -14.37 -13.56 -13.12
N SER A 263 -13.11 -13.99 -12.94
CA SER A 263 -12.44 -14.92 -13.85
C SER A 263 -13.13 -16.29 -13.90
N ILE A 264 -13.53 -16.84 -12.75
CA ILE A 264 -14.24 -18.14 -12.68
C ILE A 264 -15.59 -18.04 -13.40
N VAL A 265 -16.35 -16.96 -13.16
CA VAL A 265 -17.64 -16.72 -13.82
C VAL A 265 -17.46 -16.61 -15.34
N ALA A 266 -16.45 -15.90 -15.81
CA ALA A 266 -16.16 -15.79 -17.24
C ALA A 266 -15.86 -17.17 -17.88
N ILE A 267 -15.07 -18.01 -17.22
CA ILE A 267 -14.78 -19.38 -17.69
C ILE A 267 -16.07 -20.22 -17.76
N LEU A 268 -16.92 -20.16 -16.73
CA LEU A 268 -18.20 -20.89 -16.71
C LEU A 268 -19.13 -20.47 -17.85
N VAL A 269 -19.21 -19.17 -18.16
CA VAL A 269 -20.00 -18.66 -19.29
C VAL A 269 -19.48 -19.18 -20.62
N ILE A 270 -18.15 -19.20 -20.83
CA ILE A 270 -17.54 -19.75 -22.05
C ILE A 270 -17.86 -21.24 -22.19
N VAL A 271 -17.73 -22.02 -21.12
CA VAL A 271 -18.05 -23.46 -21.12
C VAL A 271 -19.54 -23.69 -21.42
N LEU A 272 -20.45 -22.91 -20.85
CA LEU A 272 -21.88 -23.00 -21.13
C LEU A 272 -22.20 -22.73 -22.61
N ILE A 273 -21.60 -21.70 -23.22
CA ILE A 273 -21.76 -21.42 -24.65
C ILE A 273 -21.27 -22.59 -25.51
N MET A 274 -20.10 -23.16 -25.18
CA MET A 274 -19.56 -24.33 -25.88
C MET A 274 -20.49 -25.55 -25.79
N VAL A 275 -21.10 -25.80 -24.64
CA VAL A 275 -22.09 -26.88 -24.44
C VAL A 275 -23.34 -26.64 -25.27
N ILE A 276 -23.87 -25.42 -25.31
CA ILE A 276 -25.06 -25.06 -26.11
C ILE A 276 -24.78 -25.29 -27.60
N ILE A 277 -23.67 -24.76 -28.12
CA ILE A 277 -23.26 -24.96 -29.52
C ILE A 277 -23.09 -26.45 -29.82
N TYR A 278 -22.43 -27.20 -28.94
CA TYR A 278 -22.25 -28.63 -29.07
C TYR A 278 -23.60 -29.37 -29.13
N LEU A 279 -24.56 -29.05 -28.27
CA LEU A 279 -25.89 -29.66 -28.28
C LEU A 279 -26.64 -29.37 -29.58
N ILE A 280 -26.56 -28.14 -30.10
CA ILE A 280 -27.14 -27.76 -31.39
C ILE A 280 -26.51 -28.55 -32.54
N LEU A 281 -25.17 -28.63 -32.58
CA LEU A 281 -24.45 -29.38 -33.61
C LEU A 281 -24.76 -30.88 -33.54
N ARG A 282 -24.82 -31.43 -32.33
CA ARG A 282 -25.17 -32.84 -32.10
C ARG A 282 -26.60 -33.14 -32.53
N TYR A 283 -27.54 -32.26 -32.20
CA TYR A 283 -28.93 -32.37 -32.62
C TYR A 283 -29.05 -32.33 -34.15
N ARG A 284 -28.37 -31.37 -34.81
CA ARG A 284 -28.30 -31.27 -36.28
C ARG A 284 -27.72 -32.53 -36.92
N ARG A 285 -26.62 -33.08 -36.39
CA ARG A 285 -26.02 -34.33 -36.89
C ARG A 285 -26.99 -35.50 -36.78
N LYS A 286 -27.64 -35.69 -35.62
CA LYS A 286 -28.65 -36.75 -35.44
C LYS A 286 -29.80 -36.62 -36.43
N ASN A 287 -30.31 -35.42 -36.64
CA ASN A 287 -31.43 -35.22 -37.56
C ASN A 287 -31.03 -35.45 -39.02
N LYS A 288 -29.82 -35.05 -39.42
CA LYS A 288 -29.27 -35.35 -40.75
C LYS A 288 -29.14 -36.85 -41.00
N MET A 289 -28.70 -37.63 -39.99
CA MET A 289 -28.59 -39.09 -40.10
C MET A 289 -29.96 -39.77 -40.20
N LYS A 290 -30.96 -39.31 -39.45
CA LYS A 290 -32.35 -39.81 -39.56
C LYS A 290 -32.92 -39.59 -40.95
N LYS A 291 -32.73 -38.39 -41.53
CA LYS A 291 -33.16 -38.10 -42.91
C LYS A 291 -32.46 -39.00 -43.93
N LYS A 292 -31.14 -39.20 -43.82
CA LYS A 292 -30.39 -40.11 -44.71
C LYS A 292 -30.92 -41.54 -44.68
N LEU A 293 -31.25 -42.07 -43.50
CA LEU A 293 -31.84 -43.40 -43.35
C LEU A 293 -33.21 -43.54 -44.04
N GLN A 294 -34.04 -42.49 -44.03
CA GLN A 294 -35.32 -42.48 -44.74
C GLN A 294 -35.14 -42.49 -46.26
N TYR A 295 -34.19 -41.71 -46.80
CA TYR A 295 -33.90 -41.72 -48.24
C TYR A 295 -33.34 -43.05 -48.75
N ILE A 296 -32.48 -43.73 -47.97
CA ILE A 296 -31.97 -45.06 -48.35
C ILE A 296 -33.09 -46.09 -48.44
N LYS A 297 -34.06 -46.05 -47.52
CA LYS A 297 -35.21 -46.96 -47.55
C LYS A 297 -36.08 -46.77 -48.79
N LEU A 298 -36.32 -45.53 -49.22
CA LEU A 298 -37.13 -45.22 -50.40
C LEU A 298 -36.47 -45.62 -51.74
N LEU A 299 -35.15 -45.81 -51.77
CA LEU A 299 -34.42 -46.24 -52.98
C LEU A 299 -34.30 -47.76 -53.12
N GLN A 300 -34.69 -48.52 -52.10
CA GLN A 300 -34.67 -49.98 -52.09
C GLN A 300 -36.02 -50.63 -52.39
N GLU A 301 -37.10 -49.82 -52.45
CA GLU A 301 -38.39 -50.19 -53.04
C GLU A 301 -38.40 -49.79 -54.53
#